data_AF-A0A379GDT9-F1
#
_entry.id   AF-A0A379GDT9-F1
#
_cell.length_a   1.000
_cell.length_b   1.000
_cell.length_c   1.000
_cell.angle_alpha   90.00
_cell.angle_beta   90.00
_cell.angle_gamma   90.00
#
_symmetry.space_group_name_H-M   'P 1'
#
loop_
_entity.id
_entity.type
_entity.pdbx_description
1 polymer ?
#
loop_
_entity_poly.entity_id
_entity_poly.type
_entity_poly.pdbx_seq_one_letter_code
_entity_poly.pdbx_strand_id
1 'polypeptide(L)'
;MAIPAIVTAENGTQFKENILFTHRGLSGPAILQISSYWHPGENVSINLLPDTDLEGYLQEKRQAQPNQLLKNTLSRLLPKRFIEIMIENNQLPDTSLAQLSNERITQITTLLQAWLVLPNGTEGYRTAEVTLGGVDTRNLSSKTMEATKITVSILLVKWLMSQVG
;
A
#
# COMPACT_ATOMS: atom_id res chain seq x y z
N MET A 1 6.66 -9.90 -3.44
CA MET A 1 7.64 -9.03 -4.14
C MET A 1 7.82 -7.78 -3.31
N ALA A 2 9.06 -7.30 -3.13
CA ALA A 2 9.34 -6.07 -2.38
C ALA A 2 9.72 -4.94 -3.34
N ILE A 3 9.26 -3.71 -3.05
CA ILE A 3 9.64 -2.49 -3.80
C ILE A 3 9.95 -1.36 -2.82
N PRO A 4 10.84 -0.42 -3.16
CA PRO A 4 10.96 0.82 -2.41
C PRO A 4 9.70 1.66 -2.59
N ALA A 5 9.17 2.19 -1.49
CA ALA A 5 8.01 3.07 -1.50
C ALA A 5 8.17 4.16 -0.45
N ILE A 6 7.35 5.21 -0.57
CA ILE A 6 7.18 6.20 0.49
C ILE A 6 5.78 6.04 1.07
N VAL A 7 5.69 5.87 2.38
CA VAL A 7 4.42 5.68 3.09
C VAL A 7 4.23 6.83 4.06
N THR A 8 3.07 7.48 4.00
CA THR A 8 2.77 8.71 4.75
C THR A 8 1.46 8.55 5.53
N ALA A 9 1.51 8.84 6.83
CA ALA A 9 0.34 8.87 7.71
C ALA A 9 -0.37 10.22 7.62
N GLU A 10 -1.61 10.28 8.11
CA GLU A 10 -2.43 11.50 8.08
C GLU A 10 -1.79 12.67 8.84
N ASN A 11 -1.04 12.39 9.91
CA ASN A 11 -0.28 13.39 10.65
C ASN A 11 1.01 13.89 9.95
N GLY A 12 1.27 13.43 8.72
CA GLY A 12 2.45 13.81 7.92
C GLY A 12 3.72 13.01 8.20
N THR A 13 3.71 12.08 9.16
CA THR A 13 4.86 11.18 9.38
C THR A 13 5.10 10.33 8.14
N GLN A 14 6.36 10.19 7.72
CA GLN A 14 6.71 9.53 6.47
C GLN A 14 7.90 8.57 6.64
N PHE A 15 7.83 7.43 5.97
CA PHE A 15 8.92 6.45 5.87
C PHE A 15 9.19 6.10 4.40
N LYS A 16 10.45 6.25 3.96
CA LYS A 16 10.92 5.78 2.65
C LYS A 16 11.67 4.48 2.83
N GLU A 17 10.99 3.36 2.64
CA GLU A 17 11.61 2.04 2.74
C GLU A 17 10.83 0.98 1.93
N ASN A 18 11.30 -0.26 1.97
CA ASN A 18 10.64 -1.32 1.23
C ASN A 18 9.24 -1.63 1.78
N ILE A 19 8.29 -1.79 0.86
CA ILE A 19 7.01 -2.46 1.11
C ILE A 19 7.05 -3.85 0.49
N LEU A 20 6.36 -4.80 1.11
CA LEU A 20 6.23 -6.17 0.64
C LEU A 20 4.79 -6.45 0.24
N PHE A 21 4.57 -6.82 -1.02
CA PHE A 21 3.32 -7.42 -1.46
C PHE A 21 3.29 -8.90 -1.11
N THR A 22 2.28 -9.28 -0.34
CA THR A 22 1.96 -10.65 0.06
C THR A 22 0.62 -11.05 -0.56
N HIS A 23 0.26 -12.34 -0.50
CA HIS A 23 -1.06 -12.82 -0.94
C HIS A 23 -2.24 -12.21 -0.19
N ARG A 24 -1.93 -11.65 0.96
CA ARG A 24 -2.89 -11.18 1.94
C ARG A 24 -2.92 -9.64 1.87
N GLY A 25 -1.77 -8.98 1.75
CA GLY A 25 -1.66 -7.62 1.23
C GLY A 25 -0.30 -7.00 1.52
N LEU A 26 -0.24 -5.77 2.03
CA LEU A 26 1.04 -5.07 2.23
C LEU A 26 1.68 -5.31 3.60
N SER A 27 3.00 -5.44 3.59
CA SER A 27 3.87 -5.53 4.76
C SER A 27 5.21 -4.84 4.46
N GLY A 28 6.28 -5.19 5.18
CA GLY A 28 7.62 -4.63 5.00
C GLY A 28 7.91 -3.47 5.95
N PRO A 29 9.19 -3.04 6.06
CA PRO A 29 9.62 -2.04 7.03
C PRO A 29 8.81 -0.74 7.01
N ALA A 30 8.48 -0.20 5.82
CA ALA A 30 7.73 1.05 5.73
C ALA A 30 6.31 0.92 6.30
N ILE A 31 5.63 -0.20 6.03
CA ILE A 31 4.29 -0.49 6.59
C ILE A 31 4.38 -0.72 8.11
N LEU A 32 5.39 -1.43 8.58
CA LEU A 32 5.59 -1.69 10.01
C LEU A 32 5.86 -0.38 10.77
N GLN A 33 6.71 0.49 10.23
CA GLN A 33 7.01 1.78 10.84
C GLN A 33 5.80 2.71 10.86
N ILE A 34 5.09 2.86 9.72
CA ILE A 34 3.96 3.78 9.65
C ILE A 34 2.81 3.38 10.56
N SER A 35 2.64 2.08 10.80
CA SER A 35 1.58 1.55 11.66
C SER A 35 1.64 2.07 13.11
N SER A 36 2.80 2.54 13.57
CA SER A 36 2.96 3.17 14.89
C SER A 36 2.39 4.58 14.97
N TYR A 37 2.03 5.18 13.83
CA TYR A 37 1.55 6.56 13.67
C TYR A 37 0.14 6.63 13.10
N TRP A 38 -0.44 5.49 12.73
CA TRP A 38 -1.79 5.36 12.18
C TRP A 38 -2.80 5.04 13.28
N HIS A 39 -3.99 5.61 13.15
CA HIS A 39 -5.13 5.38 14.05
C HIS A 39 -6.36 4.89 13.25
N PRO A 40 -7.25 4.09 13.86
CA PRO A 40 -8.48 3.64 13.23
C PRO A 40 -9.28 4.79 12.59
N GLY A 41 -9.58 4.65 11.30
CA GLY A 41 -10.30 5.67 10.51
C GLY A 41 -9.40 6.64 9.74
N GLU A 42 -8.09 6.64 9.99
CA GLU A 42 -7.14 7.49 9.26
C GLU A 42 -6.74 6.88 7.91
N ASN A 43 -6.40 7.73 6.95
CA ASN A 43 -5.82 7.28 5.68
C ASN A 43 -4.30 7.09 5.78
N VAL A 44 -3.79 6.17 4.97
CA VAL A 44 -2.36 6.04 4.68
C VAL A 44 -2.15 6.29 3.18
N SER A 45 -1.28 7.24 2.85
CA SER A 45 -0.89 7.50 1.46
C SER A 45 0.40 6.75 1.13
N ILE A 46 0.42 6.07 -0.02
CA ILE A 46 1.54 5.27 -0.48
C ILE A 46 1.98 5.76 -1.87
N ASN A 47 3.21 6.24 -1.98
CA ASN A 47 3.89 6.42 -3.25
C ASN A 47 4.62 5.12 -3.60
N LEU A 48 4.05 4.35 -4.52
CA LEU A 48 4.59 3.05 -4.95
C LEU A 48 5.84 3.17 -5.83
N LEU A 49 6.08 4.35 -6.42
CA LEU A 49 7.14 4.58 -7.38
C LEU A 49 7.82 5.94 -7.11
N PRO A 50 8.44 6.10 -5.93
CA PRO A 50 8.93 7.40 -5.46
C PRO A 50 10.16 7.90 -6.24
N ASP A 51 10.88 6.98 -6.89
CA ASP A 51 12.10 7.27 -7.64
C ASP A 51 11.89 7.20 -9.16
N THR A 52 10.64 7.12 -9.61
CA THR A 52 10.29 6.97 -11.03
C THR A 52 9.44 8.15 -11.49
N ASP A 53 9.85 8.81 -12.58
CA ASP A 53 8.95 9.66 -13.36
C ASP A 53 8.00 8.77 -14.17
N LEU A 54 6.90 8.37 -13.54
CA LEU A 54 5.94 7.43 -14.14
C LEU A 54 5.21 8.04 -15.34
N GLU A 55 4.89 9.33 -15.29
CA GLU A 55 4.22 10.01 -16.41
C GLU A 55 5.14 10.04 -17.64
N GLY A 56 6.39 10.49 -17.47
CA GLY A 56 7.39 10.47 -18.54
C GLY A 56 7.64 9.05 -19.08
N TYR A 57 7.74 8.06 -18.18
CA TYR A 57 7.90 6.66 -18.57
C TYR A 57 6.73 6.14 -19.40
N LEU A 58 5.48 6.43 -19.02
CA LEU A 58 4.30 6.02 -19.77
C LEU A 58 4.22 6.73 -21.12
N GLN A 59 4.59 8.00 -21.19
CA GLN A 59 4.63 8.76 -22.45
C GLN A 59 5.69 8.20 -23.41
N GLU A 60 6.90 7.91 -22.93
CA GLU A 60 7.98 7.28 -23.71
C GLU A 60 7.52 5.93 -24.25
N LYS A 61 6.94 5.08 -23.40
CA LYS A 61 6.45 3.75 -23.82
C LYS A 61 5.28 3.85 -24.80
N ARG A 62 4.40 4.84 -24.66
CA ARG A 62 3.32 5.08 -25.62
C ARG A 62 3.85 5.43 -27.01
N GLN A 63 4.94 6.19 -27.09
CA GLN A 63 5.58 6.52 -28.36
C GLN A 63 6.31 5.32 -28.97
N ALA A 64 7.06 4.57 -28.17
CA ALA A 64 7.86 3.44 -28.64
C ALA A 64 7.02 2.20 -28.96
N GLN A 65 6.00 1.90 -28.17
CA GLN A 65 5.19 0.67 -28.23
C GLN A 65 3.70 0.98 -28.01
N PRO A 66 3.04 1.72 -28.92
CA PRO A 66 1.66 2.19 -28.75
C PRO A 66 0.63 1.08 -28.51
N ASN A 67 0.82 -0.09 -29.13
CA ASN A 67 -0.08 -1.24 -29.01
C ASN A 67 0.18 -2.10 -27.76
N GLN A 68 1.21 -1.80 -26.95
CA GLN A 68 1.46 -2.51 -25.71
C GLN A 68 0.35 -2.24 -24.70
N LEU A 69 -0.13 -3.28 -24.02
CA LEU A 69 -1.10 -3.14 -22.93
C LEU A 69 -0.48 -2.42 -21.72
N LEU A 70 -1.24 -1.50 -21.11
CA LEU A 70 -0.83 -0.77 -19.91
C LEU A 70 -0.35 -1.73 -18.82
N LYS A 71 -1.08 -2.83 -18.59
CA LYS A 71 -0.72 -3.83 -17.58
C LYS A 71 0.66 -4.44 -17.78
N ASN A 72 1.06 -4.67 -19.03
CA ASN A 72 2.37 -5.22 -19.36
C ASN A 72 3.49 -4.18 -19.11
N THR A 73 3.19 -2.90 -19.30
CA THR A 73 4.11 -1.80 -19.05
C THR A 73 4.31 -1.58 -17.55
N LEU A 74 3.22 -1.57 -16.77
CA LEU A 74 3.27 -1.40 -15.31
C LEU A 74 3.84 -2.64 -14.59
N SER A 75 3.64 -3.85 -15.14
CA SER A 75 4.21 -5.09 -14.58
C SER A 75 5.74 -5.16 -14.61
N ARG A 76 6.40 -4.19 -15.29
CA ARG A 76 7.87 -4.03 -15.23
C ARG A 76 8.32 -3.29 -13.96
N LEU A 77 7.41 -2.55 -13.33
CA LEU A 77 7.68 -1.71 -12.16
C LEU A 77 7.03 -2.27 -10.89
N LEU A 78 5.85 -2.89 -11.03
CA LEU A 78 5.02 -3.37 -9.94
C LEU A 78 4.64 -4.85 -10.13
N PRO A 79 4.25 -5.56 -9.06
CA PRO A 79 3.86 -6.96 -9.18
C PRO A 79 2.64 -7.13 -10.10
N LYS A 80 2.71 -8.08 -11.04
CA LYS A 80 1.64 -8.34 -12.01
C LYS A 80 0.26 -8.54 -11.35
N ARG A 81 0.19 -9.36 -10.30
CA ARG A 81 -1.08 -9.63 -9.60
C ARG A 81 -1.70 -8.37 -9.01
N PHE A 82 -0.89 -7.45 -8.49
CA PHE A 82 -1.39 -6.16 -7.98
C PHE A 82 -2.05 -5.34 -9.09
N ILE A 83 -1.40 -5.27 -10.26
CA ILE A 83 -1.97 -4.58 -11.42
C ILE A 83 -3.28 -5.22 -11.89
N GLU A 84 -3.34 -6.56 -11.92
CA GLU A 84 -4.56 -7.30 -12.26
C GLU A 84 -5.71 -6.96 -11.31
N ILE A 85 -5.47 -6.94 -10.00
CA ILE A 85 -6.49 -6.58 -8.99
C ILE A 85 -6.97 -5.14 -9.18
N MET A 86 -6.08 -4.19 -9.46
CA MET A 86 -6.49 -2.80 -9.74
C MET A 86 -7.33 -2.68 -11.00
N ILE A 87 -7.12 -3.55 -11.99
CA ILE A 87 -7.94 -3.64 -13.20
C ILE A 87 -9.30 -4.28 -12.88
N GLU A 88 -9.31 -5.41 -12.15
CA GLU A 88 -10.52 -6.10 -11.69
C GLU A 88 -11.42 -5.15 -10.87
N ASN A 89 -10.82 -4.22 -10.10
CA ASN A 89 -11.50 -3.21 -9.30
C ASN A 89 -11.78 -1.89 -10.06
N ASN A 90 -11.60 -1.85 -11.38
CA ASN A 90 -11.83 -0.67 -12.23
C ASN A 90 -10.99 0.58 -11.88
N GLN A 91 -9.91 0.43 -11.10
CA GLN A 91 -9.01 1.54 -10.76
C GLN A 91 -8.03 1.83 -11.90
N LEU A 92 -7.59 0.79 -12.61
CA LEU A 92 -6.77 0.89 -13.82
C LEU A 92 -7.52 0.38 -15.05
N PRO A 93 -7.33 1.00 -16.23
CA PRO A 93 -7.94 0.51 -17.47
C PRO A 93 -7.16 -0.68 -18.07
N ASP A 94 -7.85 -1.70 -18.58
CA ASP A 94 -7.23 -2.78 -19.37
C ASP A 94 -7.20 -2.41 -20.86
N THR A 95 -6.24 -1.57 -21.23
CA THR A 95 -6.20 -0.90 -22.53
C THR A 95 -4.76 -0.80 -23.04
N SER A 96 -4.59 -0.52 -24.35
CA SER A 96 -3.27 -0.24 -24.91
C SER A 96 -2.81 1.18 -24.54
N LEU A 97 -1.50 1.43 -24.58
CA LEU A 97 -0.96 2.75 -24.29
C LEU A 97 -1.49 3.82 -25.26
N ALA A 98 -1.70 3.48 -26.54
CA ALA A 98 -2.23 4.40 -27.55
C ALA A 98 -3.65 4.90 -27.24
N GLN A 99 -4.43 4.14 -26.47
CA GLN A 99 -5.80 4.48 -26.10
C GLN A 99 -5.86 5.41 -24.88
N LEU A 100 -4.73 5.66 -24.20
CA LEU A 100 -4.67 6.56 -23.05
C LEU A 100 -4.51 8.01 -23.49
N SER A 101 -5.43 8.87 -23.04
CA SER A 101 -5.24 10.32 -23.11
C SER A 101 -4.14 10.78 -22.15
N ASN A 102 -3.59 11.97 -22.37
CA ASN A 102 -2.59 12.54 -21.45
C ASN A 102 -3.18 12.69 -20.03
N GLU A 103 -4.42 13.19 -19.93
CA GLU A 103 -5.13 13.29 -18.66
C GLU A 103 -5.23 11.93 -17.96
N ARG A 104 -5.51 10.84 -18.71
CA ARG A 104 -5.59 9.51 -18.12
C ARG A 104 -4.23 9.02 -17.63
N ILE A 105 -3.14 9.34 -18.33
CA ILE A 105 -1.77 9.05 -17.87
C ILE A 105 -1.48 9.79 -16.55
N THR A 106 -1.83 11.07 -16.46
CA THR A 106 -1.67 11.85 -15.23
C THR A 106 -2.50 11.25 -14.08
N GLN A 107 -3.76 10.85 -14.33
CA GLN A 107 -4.60 10.19 -13.32
C GLN A 107 -4.00 8.87 -12.83
N ILE A 108 -3.50 8.02 -13.73
CA ILE A 108 -2.82 6.76 -13.37
C ILE A 108 -1.57 7.04 -12.54
N THR A 109 -0.82 8.08 -12.91
CA THR A 109 0.39 8.49 -12.20
C THR A 109 0.07 8.92 -10.77
N THR A 110 -0.89 9.82 -10.60
CA THR A 110 -1.38 10.24 -9.28
C THR A 110 -1.90 9.06 -8.47
N LEU A 111 -2.67 8.16 -9.07
CA LEU A 111 -3.21 6.98 -8.40
C LEU A 111 -2.09 6.09 -7.83
N LEU A 112 -0.99 5.88 -8.56
CA LEU A 112 0.10 5.00 -8.13
C LEU A 112 1.14 5.69 -7.23
N GLN A 113 1.29 7.02 -7.34
CA GLN A 113 2.25 7.79 -6.54
C GLN A 113 1.64 8.48 -5.31
N ALA A 114 0.31 8.51 -5.22
CA ALA A 114 -0.43 9.00 -4.06
C ALA A 114 -1.58 8.04 -3.72
N TRP A 115 -1.30 6.74 -3.74
CA TRP A 115 -2.31 5.71 -3.51
C TRP A 115 -2.85 5.80 -2.09
N LEU A 116 -4.13 6.15 -1.96
CA LEU A 116 -4.80 6.25 -0.67
C LEU A 116 -5.36 4.90 -0.25
N VAL A 117 -4.96 4.47 0.94
CA VAL A 117 -5.44 3.25 1.59
C VAL A 117 -6.12 3.65 2.88
N LEU A 118 -7.39 3.28 3.03
CA LEU A 118 -8.15 3.44 4.27
C LEU A 118 -8.19 2.08 4.99
N PRO A 119 -7.44 1.90 6.10
CA PRO A 119 -7.51 0.67 6.85
C PRO A 119 -8.81 0.62 7.68
N ASN A 120 -9.76 -0.20 7.25
CA ASN A 120 -11.04 -0.37 7.95
C ASN A 120 -10.85 -1.24 9.21
N GLY A 121 -11.09 -0.65 10.38
CA GLY A 121 -10.86 -1.28 11.69
C GLY A 121 -11.83 -2.40 12.11
N THR A 122 -12.79 -2.81 11.29
CA THR A 122 -13.95 -3.62 11.76
C THR A 122 -14.05 -5.06 11.25
N GLU A 123 -13.16 -5.53 10.37
CA GLU A 123 -13.13 -6.97 9.97
C GLU A 123 -12.03 -7.78 10.65
N GLY A 124 -11.46 -7.29 11.76
CA GLY A 124 -10.48 -8.03 12.55
C GLY A 124 -11.06 -9.17 13.41
N TYR A 125 -12.38 -9.24 13.61
CA TYR A 125 -12.97 -10.13 14.61
C TYR A 125 -13.28 -11.57 14.14
N ARG A 126 -13.24 -11.87 12.83
CA ARG A 126 -13.46 -13.26 12.34
C ARG A 126 -12.20 -14.08 12.10
N THR A 127 -11.03 -13.45 12.11
CA THR A 127 -9.73 -14.14 11.91
C THR A 127 -8.67 -13.73 12.94
N ALA A 128 -9.06 -12.98 13.98
CA ALA A 128 -8.33 -12.93 15.23
C ALA A 128 -8.71 -14.16 16.07
N GLU A 129 -8.17 -15.32 15.70
CA GLU A 129 -8.03 -16.36 16.72
C GLU A 129 -7.08 -15.82 17.80
N VAL A 130 -7.60 -15.71 19.03
CA VAL A 130 -6.87 -15.48 20.30
C VAL A 130 -6.38 -14.02 20.47
N THR A 131 -6.86 -13.19 21.39
CA THR A 131 -7.61 -13.35 22.64
C THR A 131 -8.29 -12.03 23.00
N LEU A 132 -9.60 -12.08 23.28
CA LEU A 132 -10.21 -11.24 24.31
C LEU A 132 -9.67 -11.77 25.65
N GLY A 133 -8.83 -10.99 26.32
CA GLY A 133 -8.29 -11.34 27.63
C GLY A 133 -7.67 -10.09 28.22
N GLY A 134 -8.47 -9.35 28.97
CA GLY A 134 -8.07 -8.06 29.53
C GLY A 134 -6.93 -8.18 30.53
N VAL A 135 -6.18 -7.09 30.67
CA VAL A 135 -5.75 -6.65 32.00
C VAL A 135 -5.82 -5.12 32.01
N ASP A 136 -6.58 -4.60 32.97
CA ASP A 136 -6.68 -3.19 33.28
C ASP A 136 -5.58 -2.78 34.28
N THR A 137 -5.11 -1.55 34.09
CA THR A 137 -4.41 -0.63 35.00
C THR A 137 -3.02 -0.95 35.62
N ARG A 138 -2.19 0.10 35.53
CA ARG A 138 -1.15 0.54 36.49
C ARG A 138 0.09 -0.36 36.64
N ASN A 139 1.16 0.07 35.98
CA ASN A 139 2.58 0.03 36.38
C ASN A 139 3.46 -0.43 35.22
N LEU A 140 4.17 0.50 34.59
CA LEU A 140 5.35 0.17 33.79
C LEU A 140 6.56 0.87 34.41
N SER A 141 7.29 0.07 35.18
CA SER A 141 8.58 0.34 35.77
C SER A 141 9.67 0.32 34.69
N SER A 142 10.65 1.19 34.83
CA SER A 142 11.73 1.48 33.88
C SER A 142 12.81 0.40 33.76
N LYS A 143 12.47 -0.90 33.76
CA LYS A 143 13.50 -1.95 33.86
C LYS A 143 13.37 -3.21 32.99
N THR A 144 12.36 -3.34 32.15
CA THR A 144 12.29 -4.46 31.20
C THR A 144 11.93 -3.97 29.81
N MET A 145 12.79 -4.34 28.86
CA MET A 145 12.64 -4.16 27.42
C MET A 145 11.44 -4.95 26.90
N GLU A 146 10.22 -4.48 27.14
CA GLU A 146 9.01 -5.12 26.60
C GLU A 146 8.13 -4.08 25.90
N ALA A 147 8.02 -4.25 24.58
CA ALA A 147 7.39 -3.31 23.68
C ALA A 147 5.86 -3.45 23.74
N THR A 148 5.23 -2.51 24.44
CA THR A 148 3.77 -2.38 24.59
C THR A 148 3.08 -1.77 23.36
N LYS A 149 3.84 -1.40 22.31
CA LYS A 149 3.33 -0.71 21.11
C LYS A 149 3.07 -1.61 19.90
N ILE A 150 3.26 -2.92 20.06
CA ILE A 150 3.26 -3.89 18.95
C ILE A 150 1.84 -4.24 18.45
N THR A 151 0.81 -4.05 19.26
CA THR A 151 -0.54 -4.56 18.97
C THR A 151 -1.22 -3.85 17.78
N VAL A 152 -1.16 -2.52 17.71
CA VAL A 152 -1.74 -1.75 16.59
C VAL A 152 -0.98 -2.03 15.29
N SER A 153 0.36 -2.15 15.39
CA SER A 153 1.23 -2.46 14.27
C SER A 153 0.95 -3.81 13.63
N ILE A 154 0.70 -4.84 14.44
CA ILE A 154 0.35 -6.18 13.95
C ILE A 154 -1.05 -6.18 13.31
N LEU A 155 -2.01 -5.43 13.86
CA LEU A 155 -3.38 -5.38 13.35
C LEU A 155 -3.46 -4.71 11.97
N LEU A 156 -2.75 -3.60 11.76
CA LEU A 156 -2.70 -2.92 10.45
C LEU A 156 -2.04 -3.81 9.38
N VAL A 157 -0.95 -4.50 9.74
CA VAL A 157 -0.25 -5.43 8.84
C VAL A 157 -1.15 -6.61 8.49
N LYS A 158 -1.89 -7.17 9.46
CA LYS A 158 -2.87 -8.25 9.25
C LYS A 158 -4.08 -7.81 8.43
N TRP A 159 -4.44 -6.53 8.40
CA TRP A 159 -5.54 -5.98 7.59
C TRP A 159 -5.12 -5.64 6.16
N LEU A 160 -3.92 -5.08 5.93
CA LEU A 160 -3.45 -4.83 4.57
C LEU A 160 -3.50 -6.15 3.77
N MET A 161 -2.88 -7.19 4.32
CA MET A 161 -3.55 -8.38 4.88
C MET A 161 -4.77 -9.10 4.25
N SER A 162 -5.89 -8.41 4.03
CA SER A 162 -7.19 -9.06 3.77
C SER A 162 -7.98 -8.43 2.61
N GLN A 163 -7.50 -7.34 2.01
CA GLN A 163 -8.24 -6.58 0.99
C GLN A 163 -8.06 -7.10 -0.46
N VAL A 164 -7.55 -8.32 -0.62
CA VAL A 164 -7.27 -8.95 -1.93
C VAL A 164 -7.93 -10.34 -2.05
N GLY A 165 -8.86 -10.65 -1.15
CA GLY A 165 -9.69 -11.86 -1.18
C GLY A 165 -11.12 -11.57 -1.58
#